data_AF-A0A956PJT4-F1
#
_entry.id   AF-A0A956PJT4-F1
#
_cell.length_a   1.000
_cell.length_b   1.000
_cell.length_c   1.000
_cell.angle_alpha   90.00
_cell.angle_beta   90.00
_cell.angle_gamma   90.00
#
_symmetry.space_group_name_H-M   'P 1'
#
loop_
_entity.id
_entity.type
_entity.pdbx_description
1 polymer ?
#
loop_
_entity_poly.entity_id
_entity_poly.type
_entity_poly.pdbx_seq_one_letter_code
_entity_poly.pdbx_strand_id
1 'polypeptide(L)'
;MPIEKVEGELWDTVLLDDDDHTYDYVISMLHAIFGYPHVKCFLLTREVDTMGRVIVFRGSKRDAERGRDAILGYGRDPLLARSKGSMKAIVEQSGELN
;
A
#
# COMPACT_ATOMS: atom_id res chain seq x y z
N MET A 1 0.96 31.38 17.21
CA MET A 1 -0.16 30.60 16.63
C MET A 1 0.03 29.17 17.09
N PRO A 2 -0.84 28.60 17.94
CA PRO A 2 -0.73 27.20 18.26
C PRO A 2 -1.06 26.40 16.99
N ILE A 3 -0.15 25.50 16.63
CA ILE A 3 -0.37 24.53 15.55
C ILE A 3 -1.40 23.57 16.12
N GLU A 4 -2.65 23.66 15.67
CA GLU A 4 -3.70 22.72 16.08
C GLU A 4 -3.21 21.31 15.74
N LYS A 5 -3.02 20.50 16.79
CA LYS A 5 -2.76 19.08 16.64
C LYS A 5 -4.03 18.51 16.02
N VAL A 6 -3.98 18.15 14.74
CA VAL A 6 -5.10 17.46 14.09
C VAL A 6 -5.16 16.07 14.71
N GLU A 7 -5.80 15.96 15.88
CA GLU A 7 -6.21 14.69 16.47
C GLU A 7 -7.41 14.16 15.68
N GLY A 8 -7.19 13.94 14.39
CA GLY A 8 -8.05 13.12 13.56
C GLY A 8 -7.47 11.71 13.59
N GLU A 9 -8.31 10.71 13.82
CA GLU A 9 -7.93 9.30 13.63
C GLU A 9 -7.28 9.16 12.26
N LEU A 10 -5.97 8.94 12.23
CA LEU A 10 -5.27 8.62 11.00
C LEU A 10 -5.57 7.17 10.66
N TRP A 11 -5.65 6.90 9.36
CA TRP A 11 -5.88 5.57 8.83
C TRP A 11 -4.77 5.20 7.86
N ASP A 12 -4.34 3.96 7.96
CA ASP A 12 -3.27 3.39 7.14
C ASP A 12 -3.86 2.47 6.08
N THR A 13 -3.41 2.65 4.84
CA THR A 13 -3.50 1.62 3.82
C THR A 13 -2.29 0.71 3.98
N VAL A 14 -2.54 -0.54 4.33
CA VAL A 14 -1.49 -1.56 4.52
C VAL A 14 -1.54 -2.51 3.35
N LEU A 15 -0.42 -2.65 2.65
CA LEU A 15 -0.20 -3.69 1.66
C LEU A 15 0.31 -4.95 2.39
N LEU A 16 -0.28 -6.09 2.08
CA LEU A 16 0.08 -7.38 2.66
C LEU A 16 0.79 -8.22 1.61
N ASP A 17 1.83 -8.92 2.04
CA ASP A 17 2.63 -9.75 1.15
C ASP A 17 1.87 -10.99 0.67
N ASP A 18 2.24 -11.47 -0.51
CA ASP A 18 1.85 -12.78 -1.02
C ASP A 18 2.91 -13.34 -2.01
N ASP A 19 3.00 -14.66 -2.11
CA ASP A 19 4.00 -15.35 -2.96
C ASP A 19 3.65 -15.35 -4.47
N ASP A 20 2.64 -14.60 -4.87
CA ASP A 20 2.01 -14.68 -6.19
C ASP A 20 2.18 -13.41 -7.05
N HIS A 21 3.12 -12.53 -6.70
CA HIS A 21 3.42 -11.33 -7.49
C HIS A 21 4.93 -11.07 -7.66
N THR A 22 5.29 -10.49 -8.81
CA THR A 22 6.67 -10.08 -9.09
C THR A 22 6.99 -8.70 -8.52
N TYR A 23 8.26 -8.44 -8.19
CA TYR A 23 8.71 -7.11 -7.74
C TYR A 23 8.32 -6.00 -8.71
N ASP A 24 8.48 -6.22 -10.02
CA ASP A 24 8.15 -5.24 -11.06
C ASP A 24 6.66 -4.90 -11.08
N TYR A 25 5.79 -5.89 -10.85
CA TYR A 25 4.36 -5.67 -10.72
C TYR A 25 4.03 -4.79 -9.51
N VAL A 26 4.57 -5.12 -8.33
CA VAL A 26 4.31 -4.35 -7.10
C VAL A 26 4.80 -2.91 -7.23
N ILE A 27 6.00 -2.71 -7.81
CA ILE A 27 6.57 -1.38 -8.05
C ILE A 27 5.69 -0.56 -8.99
N SER A 28 5.24 -1.18 -10.09
CA SER A 28 4.39 -0.53 -11.10
C SER A 28 3.02 -0.16 -10.52
N MET A 29 2.44 -1.05 -9.72
CA MET A 29 1.18 -0.81 -9.01
C MET A 29 1.29 0.38 -8.05
N LEU A 30 2.33 0.39 -7.20
CA LEU A 30 2.55 1.48 -6.24
C LEU A 30 2.79 2.82 -6.95
N HIS A 31 3.53 2.81 -8.06
CA HIS A 31 3.76 4.00 -8.87
C HIS A 31 2.46 4.51 -9.50
N ALA A 32 1.65 3.63 -10.09
CA ALA A 32 0.42 4.00 -10.77
C ALA A 32 -0.67 4.53 -9.81
N ILE A 33 -0.79 3.95 -8.61
CA ILE A 33 -1.84 4.29 -7.65
C ILE A 33 -1.47 5.52 -6.82
N PHE A 34 -0.23 5.57 -6.31
CA PHE A 34 0.20 6.61 -5.35
C PHE A 34 1.13 7.67 -5.97
N GLY A 35 1.60 7.49 -7.21
CA GLY A 35 2.50 8.42 -7.87
C GLY A 35 3.90 8.47 -7.25
N TYR A 36 4.29 7.44 -6.47
CA TYR A 36 5.57 7.43 -5.78
C TYR A 36 6.75 7.25 -6.74
N PRO A 37 7.91 7.88 -6.48
CA PRO A 37 9.12 7.62 -7.25
C PRO A 37 9.52 6.14 -7.19
N HIS A 38 10.12 5.64 -8.26
CA HIS A 38 10.54 4.23 -8.37
C HIS A 38 11.36 3.75 -7.16
N VAL A 39 12.29 4.57 -6.66
CA VAL A 39 13.10 4.23 -5.47
C VAL A 39 12.22 3.98 -4.24
N LYS A 40 11.20 4.80 -4.02
CA LYS A 40 10.27 4.60 -2.90
C LYS A 40 9.42 3.36 -3.10
N CYS A 41 8.91 3.12 -4.30
CA CYS A 41 8.18 1.90 -4.61
C CYS A 41 9.02 0.65 -4.35
N PHE A 42 10.28 0.63 -4.81
CA PHE A 42 11.21 -0.47 -4.58
C PHE A 42 11.45 -0.74 -3.09
N LEU A 43 11.62 0.31 -2.28
CA LEU A 43 11.80 0.16 -0.84
C LEU A 43 10.55 -0.44 -0.18
N LEU A 44 9.36 0.03 -0.53
CA LEU A 44 8.09 -0.51 -0.03
C LEU A 44 7.86 -1.96 -0.46
N THR A 45 8.18 -2.30 -1.71
CA THR A 45 8.10 -3.68 -2.22
C THR A 45 9.04 -4.61 -1.47
N ARG A 46 10.28 -4.17 -1.21
CA ARG A 46 11.23 -4.97 -0.41
C ARG A 46 10.77 -5.10 1.04
N GLU A 47 10.18 -4.04 1.61
CA GLU A 47 9.69 -4.05 2.98
C GLU A 47 8.51 -5.02 3.14
N VAL A 48 7.55 -5.03 2.21
CA VAL A 48 6.42 -5.97 2.28
C VAL A 48 6.88 -7.42 2.12
N ASP A 49 7.79 -7.70 1.18
CA ASP A 49 8.37 -9.03 0.94
C ASP A 49 9.16 -9.56 2.16
N THR A 50 9.80 -8.67 2.93
CA THR A 50 10.61 -9.07 4.10
C THR A 50 9.84 -9.09 5.41
N MET A 51 8.88 -8.19 5.59
CA MET A 51 8.12 -8.01 6.85
C MET A 51 6.71 -8.60 6.78
N GLY A 52 6.26 -9.05 5.61
CA GLY A 52 4.92 -9.54 5.33
C GLY A 52 3.84 -8.44 5.22
N ARG A 53 4.17 -7.19 5.55
CA ARG A 53 3.26 -6.04 5.53
C ARG A 53 4.02 -4.73 5.43
N VAL A 54 3.42 -3.72 4.80
CA VAL A 54 3.95 -2.35 4.78
C VAL A 54 2.84 -1.31 4.70
N ILE A 55 3.04 -0.16 5.33
CA ILE A 55 2.13 0.99 5.21
C ILE A 55 2.48 1.78 3.95
N VAL A 56 1.55 1.82 2.98
CA VAL A 56 1.76 2.53 1.70
C VAL A 56 1.18 3.94 1.70
N PHE A 57 0.19 4.21 2.55
CA PHE A 57 -0.43 5.52 2.70
C PHE A 57 -0.95 5.69 4.12
N ARG A 58 -0.88 6.92 4.64
CA ARG A 58 -1.43 7.34 5.93
C ARG A 58 -2.17 8.66 5.76
N GLY A 59 -3.42 8.74 6.21
CA GLY A 59 -4.21 9.96 6.07
C GLY A 59 -5.65 9.79 6.55
N SER A 60 -6.59 10.38 5.82
CA SER A 60 -8.01 10.21 6.13
C SER A 60 -8.48 8.78 5.84
N LYS A 61 -9.49 8.30 6.58
CA LYS A 61 -10.10 7.00 6.34
C LYS A 61 -10.53 6.81 4.88
N ARG A 62 -11.18 7.84 4.31
CA ARG A 62 -11.67 7.82 2.94
C ARG A 62 -10.55 7.66 1.93
N ASP A 63 -9.42 8.36 2.12
CA ASP A 63 -8.27 8.23 1.22
C ASP A 63 -7.58 6.88 1.39
N ALA A 64 -7.51 6.36 2.61
CA ALA A 64 -6.96 5.05 2.88
C ALA A 64 -7.80 3.92 2.24
N GLU A 65 -9.13 4.01 2.33
CA GLU A 65 -10.08 3.11 1.66
C GLU A 65 -9.96 3.19 0.14
N ARG A 66 -9.83 4.40 -0.41
CA ARG A 66 -9.59 4.60 -1.84
C ARG A 66 -8.28 3.95 -2.30
N GLY A 67 -7.21 4.07 -1.52
CA GLY A 67 -5.94 3.42 -1.78
C GLY A 67 -6.05 1.90 -1.79
N ARG A 68 -6.71 1.33 -0.77
CA ARG A 68 -6.99 -0.12 -0.70
C ARG A 68 -7.80 -0.60 -1.91
N ASP A 69 -8.89 0.07 -2.23
CA ASP A 69 -9.78 -0.35 -3.32
C ASP A 69 -9.07 -0.25 -4.68
N ALA A 70 -8.20 0.75 -4.86
CA ALA A 70 -7.35 0.84 -6.04
C ALA A 70 -6.35 -0.33 -6.13
N ILE A 71 -5.75 -0.76 -5.02
CA ILE A 71 -4.85 -1.92 -4.98
C ILE A 71 -5.62 -3.19 -5.34
N LEU A 72 -6.74 -3.46 -4.66
CA LEU A 72 -7.55 -4.66 -4.89
C LEU A 72 -8.09 -4.70 -6.34
N GLY A 73 -8.38 -3.55 -6.93
CA GLY A 73 -8.87 -3.41 -8.29
C GLY A 73 -7.80 -3.30 -9.39
N TYR A 74 -6.50 -3.30 -9.05
CA TYR A 74 -5.44 -3.04 -10.04
C TYR A 74 -5.34 -4.13 -11.12
N GLY A 75 -5.66 -5.38 -10.77
CA GLY A 75 -5.69 -6.51 -11.70
C GLY A 75 -4.78 -7.63 -11.27
N ARG A 76 -4.47 -8.55 -12.19
CA ARG A 76 -3.52 -9.65 -11.96
C ARG A 76 -2.14 -9.27 -12.45
N ASP A 77 -1.11 -9.94 -11.95
CA ASP A 77 0.22 -9.86 -12.54
C ASP A 77 0.22 -10.50 -13.95
N PRO A 78 0.45 -9.72 -15.03
CA PRO A 78 0.50 -10.29 -16.37
C PRO A 78 1.75 -11.14 -16.60
N LEU A 79 2.81 -10.93 -15.82
CA LEU A 79 4.08 -11.66 -15.91
C LEU A 79 4.01 -13.03 -15.20
N LEU A 80 3.00 -13.24 -14.36
CA LEU A 80 2.83 -14.48 -13.60
C LEU A 80 1.51 -15.18 -13.96
N ALA A 81 1.61 -16.24 -14.77
CA ALA A 81 0.43 -16.96 -15.26
C ALA A 81 -0.49 -17.54 -14.16
N ARG A 82 0.03 -17.75 -12.94
CA ARG A 82 -0.75 -18.22 -11.78
C ARG A 82 -1.45 -17.11 -10.99
N SER A 83 -1.07 -15.84 -11.19
CA SER A 83 -1.71 -14.71 -10.51
C SER A 83 -3.16 -14.56 -11.00
N LYS A 84 -4.12 -14.71 -10.08
CA LYS A 84 -5.57 -14.68 -10.36
C LYS A 84 -6.23 -13.34 -10.02
N GLY A 85 -5.50 -12.43 -9.38
CA GLY A 85 -6.00 -11.15 -8.88
C GLY A 85 -4.86 -10.30 -8.35
N SER A 86 -5.18 -9.19 -7.70
CA SER A 86 -4.17 -8.27 -7.17
C SER A 86 -3.67 -8.70 -5.80
N MET A 87 -2.62 -8.02 -5.33
CA MET A 87 -2.17 -8.12 -3.94
C MET A 87 -3.28 -7.72 -2.96
N LYS A 88 -3.18 -8.25 -1.74
CA LYS A 88 -4.12 -7.92 -0.67
C LYS A 88 -3.74 -6.59 -0.02
N ALA A 89 -4.76 -5.78 0.26
CA ALA A 89 -4.60 -4.57 1.06
C ALA A 89 -5.72 -4.47 2.10
N ILE A 90 -5.40 -3.87 3.25
CA ILE A 90 -6.34 -3.58 4.33
C ILE A 90 -6.26 -2.12 4.73
N VAL A 91 -7.27 -1.67 5.47
CA VAL A 91 -7.31 -0.34 6.10
C VAL A 91 -7.44 -0.53 7.60
N GLU A 92 -6.54 0.07 8.36
CA GLU A 92 -6.53 0.03 9.82
C GLU A 92 -6.34 1.44 10.39
N GLN A 93 -6.75 1.65 11.65
CA GLN A 93 -6.42 2.89 12.35
C GLN A 93 -4.91 2.94 12.57
N SER A 94 -4.29 4.06 12.23
CA SER A 94 -2.87 4.27 12.47
C SER A 94 -2.63 4.25 13.98
N GLY A 95 -1.84 3.28 14.46
CA GLY A 95 -1.37 3.28 15.83
C GLY A 95 -0.44 4.47 16.10
N GLU A 96 -0.35 4.89 17.36
CA GLU A 96 0.71 5.80 17.79
C GLU A 96 2.07 5.18 17.42
N LEU A 97 2.88 5.93 16.67
CA LEU A 97 4.29 5.60 16.48
C LEU A 97 4.94 5.71 17.86
N ASN A 98 5.10 4.58 18.56
CA ASN A 98 5.90 4.50 19.78
C ASN A 98 7.38 4.79 19.49
#